data_AF-A0A8H5YF25-F1
#
_entry.id   AF-A0A8H5YF25-F1
#
_cell.length_a   1.000
_cell.length_b   1.000
_cell.length_c   1.000
_cell.angle_alpha   90.00
_cell.angle_beta   90.00
_cell.angle_gamma   90.00
#
_symmetry.space_group_name_H-M   'P 1'
#
loop_
_entity.id
_entity.type
_entity.pdbx_description
1 polymer ?
#
loop_
_entity_poly.entity_id
_entity_poly.type
_entity_poly.pdbx_seq_one_letter_code
_entity_poly.pdbx_strand_id
1 'polypeptide(L)'
;MKITAFLTAAFVGAASAADTLYLVNSWKGNEISSGMAYYADGHDATGGTGGSRPDDYVDVTHGSHIIWEGQPVKGTFRTGVSFTSNIFADAASKHDNAWAGTGTNGYHTYNCWKRTGAVGKPIVLYTVDGWTVETVYYCRPFN
;
A
#
# COMPACT_ATOMS: atom_id res chain seq x y z
N MET A 1 54.76 -21.21 4.18
CA MET A 1 53.35 -21.27 4.61
C MET A 1 52.51 -20.51 3.60
N LYS A 2 51.57 -21.17 2.91
CA LYS A 2 50.63 -20.52 1.99
C LYS A 2 49.29 -20.42 2.71
N ILE A 3 48.81 -19.19 2.92
CA ILE A 3 47.55 -18.92 3.60
C ILE A 3 46.44 -19.02 2.56
N THR A 4 45.60 -20.04 2.67
CA THR A 4 44.39 -20.20 1.85
C THR A 4 43.29 -19.39 2.52
N ALA A 5 42.90 -18.27 1.92
CA ALA A 5 41.73 -17.50 2.35
C ALA A 5 40.46 -18.16 1.79
N PHE A 6 39.57 -18.60 2.69
CA PHE A 6 38.21 -19.01 2.33
C PHE A 6 37.33 -17.75 2.24
N LEU A 7 36.83 -17.46 1.04
CA LEU A 7 35.82 -16.43 0.81
C LEU A 7 34.47 -16.96 1.32
N THR A 8 33.98 -16.38 2.42
CA THR A 8 32.60 -16.50 2.87
C THR A 8 31.69 -15.72 1.93
N ALA A 9 30.94 -16.41 1.09
CA ALA A 9 29.86 -15.80 0.32
C ALA A 9 28.71 -15.46 1.27
N ALA A 10 28.46 -14.17 1.47
CA ALA A 10 27.24 -13.71 2.12
C ALA A 10 26.06 -14.02 1.18
N PHE A 11 25.14 -14.88 1.61
CA PHE A 11 23.82 -14.97 1.00
C PHE A 11 23.10 -13.66 1.27
N VAL A 12 23.16 -12.74 0.31
CA VAL A 12 22.20 -11.65 0.21
C VAL A 12 20.91 -12.32 -0.20
N GLY A 13 20.07 -12.67 0.78
CA GLY A 13 18.69 -13.06 0.51
C GLY A 13 18.04 -11.89 -0.20
N ALA A 14 17.80 -12.03 -1.50
CA ALA A 14 16.94 -11.11 -2.22
C ALA A 14 15.59 -11.18 -1.51
N ALA A 15 15.21 -10.10 -0.83
CA ALA A 15 13.81 -9.90 -0.50
C ALA A 15 13.09 -9.92 -1.85
N SER A 16 12.37 -11.00 -2.15
CA SER A 16 11.43 -11.01 -3.25
C SER A 16 10.54 -9.80 -3.02
N ALA A 17 10.51 -8.86 -3.96
CA ALA A 17 9.47 -7.85 -3.92
C ALA A 17 8.13 -8.61 -3.96
N ALA A 18 7.12 -8.02 -3.35
CA ALA A 18 5.82 -8.63 -3.24
C ALA A 18 4.79 -7.60 -3.67
N ASP A 19 3.75 -8.06 -4.34
CA ASP A 19 2.58 -7.26 -4.67
C ASP A 19 2.19 -6.37 -3.49
N THR A 20 1.96 -5.09 -3.77
CA THR A 20 1.60 -4.13 -2.74
C THR A 20 0.29 -3.45 -3.08
N LEU A 21 -0.65 -3.50 -2.15
CA LEU A 21 -1.93 -2.80 -2.22
C LEU A 21 -1.88 -1.59 -1.29
N TYR A 22 -2.18 -0.42 -1.81
CA TYR A 22 -2.34 0.79 -0.99
C TYR A 22 -3.81 1.15 -0.85
N LEU A 23 -4.21 1.45 0.38
CA LEU A 23 -5.49 2.10 0.68
C LEU A 23 -5.22 3.61 0.69
N VAL A 24 -5.93 4.34 -0.18
CA VAL A 24 -5.57 5.72 -0.49
C VAL A 24 -6.75 6.66 -0.37
N ASN A 25 -6.42 7.91 -0.05
CA ASN A 25 -7.33 9.05 -0.18
C ASN A 25 -6.77 9.98 -1.24
N SER A 26 -7.65 10.50 -2.09
CA SER A 26 -7.31 11.33 -3.23
C SER A 26 -8.04 12.66 -3.16
N TRP A 27 -7.46 13.71 -3.73
CA TRP A 27 -8.14 14.99 -3.94
C TRP A 27 -7.69 15.70 -5.21
N LYS A 28 -8.58 16.51 -5.76
CA LYS A 28 -8.36 17.40 -6.91
C LYS A 28 -9.21 18.65 -6.73
N GLY A 29 -8.59 19.76 -6.34
CA GLY A 29 -9.34 20.96 -5.95
C GLY A 29 -10.31 20.63 -4.80
N ASN A 30 -11.62 20.72 -5.05
CA ASN A 30 -12.66 20.40 -4.08
C ASN A 30 -13.21 18.95 -4.23
N GLU A 31 -12.75 18.20 -5.24
CA GLU A 31 -13.14 16.81 -5.42
C GLU A 31 -12.30 15.91 -4.52
N ILE A 32 -12.93 14.89 -3.93
CA ILE A 32 -12.28 13.92 -3.06
C ILE A 32 -12.74 12.49 -3.40
N SER A 33 -11.84 11.52 -3.28
CA SER A 33 -12.16 10.10 -3.43
C SER A 33 -11.33 9.24 -2.47
N SER A 34 -11.78 8.01 -2.23
CA SER A 34 -10.99 6.98 -1.58
C SER A 34 -10.96 5.75 -2.47
N GLY A 35 -9.79 5.12 -2.58
CA GLY A 35 -9.60 4.01 -3.50
C GLY A 35 -8.54 3.02 -3.05
N MET A 36 -8.35 1.99 -3.88
CA MET A 36 -7.32 0.98 -3.71
C MET A 36 -6.40 1.01 -4.93
N ALA A 37 -5.10 1.13 -4.69
CA ALA A 37 -4.06 1.18 -5.70
C ALA A 37 -3.21 -0.10 -5.63
N TYR A 38 -3.21 -0.89 -6.68
CA TYR A 38 -2.44 -2.14 -6.78
C TYR A 38 -1.14 -1.91 -7.55
N TYR A 39 -0.05 -2.42 -7.00
CA TYR A 39 1.25 -2.50 -7.64
C TYR A 39 1.68 -3.96 -7.67
N ALA A 40 2.02 -4.44 -8.86
CA ALA A 40 2.58 -5.76 -9.05
C ALA A 40 3.98 -5.88 -8.40
N ASP A 41 4.44 -7.11 -8.19
CA ASP A 41 5.80 -7.40 -7.75
C ASP A 41 6.86 -6.57 -8.53
N GLY A 42 7.80 -5.99 -7.79
CA GLY A 42 8.87 -5.15 -8.30
C GLY A 42 8.44 -3.75 -8.72
N HIS A 43 7.14 -3.44 -8.72
CA HIS A 43 6.63 -2.10 -8.97
C HIS A 43 6.47 -1.38 -7.62
N ASP A 44 7.04 -0.18 -7.51
CA ASP A 44 6.98 0.59 -6.29
C ASP A 44 6.50 2.02 -6.56
N ALA A 45 5.68 2.51 -5.67
CA ALA A 45 5.32 3.91 -5.59
C ALA A 45 6.44 4.79 -4.98
N THR A 46 7.52 4.22 -4.43
CA THR A 46 8.62 5.00 -3.82
C THR A 46 9.58 5.65 -4.84
N GLY A 47 9.02 6.38 -5.81
CA GLY A 47 9.72 7.45 -6.51
C GLY A 47 9.47 8.77 -5.79
N GLY A 48 10.40 9.18 -4.91
CA GLY A 48 10.30 10.47 -4.22
C GLY A 48 9.93 11.60 -5.20
N THR A 49 8.91 12.40 -4.84
CA THR A 49 8.23 13.45 -5.64
C THR A 49 7.17 12.99 -6.65
N GLY A 50 6.61 11.79 -6.48
CA GLY A 50 5.40 11.35 -7.18
C GLY A 50 5.65 10.02 -7.86
N GLY A 51 5.43 8.93 -7.13
CA GLY A 51 5.65 7.56 -7.58
C GLY A 51 5.02 7.22 -8.91
N SER A 52 5.40 6.07 -9.48
CA SER A 52 4.75 5.54 -10.67
C SER A 52 3.25 5.34 -10.42
N ARG A 53 2.47 5.39 -11.48
CA ARG A 53 1.05 5.03 -11.40
C ARG A 53 0.92 3.56 -10.98
N PRO A 54 -0.17 3.20 -10.26
CA PRO A 54 -0.46 1.81 -9.97
C PRO A 54 -0.76 1.03 -11.27
N ASP A 55 -0.51 -0.27 -11.23
CA ASP A 55 -0.86 -1.21 -12.30
C ASP A 55 -2.38 -1.35 -12.44
N ASP A 56 -3.11 -1.24 -11.33
CA ASP A 56 -4.58 -1.16 -11.33
C ASP A 56 -5.08 -0.26 -10.19
N TYR A 57 -6.22 0.39 -10.41
CA TYR A 57 -6.84 1.30 -9.44
C TYR A 57 -8.35 1.15 -9.46
N VAL A 58 -8.95 1.18 -8.28
CA VAL A 58 -10.41 1.25 -8.12
C VAL A 58 -10.79 2.33 -7.12
N ASP A 59 -11.73 3.19 -7.53
CA ASP A 59 -12.46 4.06 -6.61
C ASP A 59 -13.41 3.20 -5.76
N VAL A 60 -13.22 3.24 -4.44
CA VAL A 60 -14.17 2.65 -3.49
C VAL A 60 -15.32 3.62 -3.24
N THR A 61 -15.01 4.90 -3.09
CA THR A 61 -15.98 6.00 -3.01
C THR A 61 -15.48 7.20 -3.80
N HIS A 62 -16.40 7.89 -4.47
CA HIS A 62 -16.13 9.15 -5.16
C HIS A 62 -17.06 10.25 -4.63
N GLY A 63 -16.52 11.42 -4.33
CA GLY A 63 -17.22 12.53 -3.68
C GLY A 63 -17.17 12.51 -2.14
N SER A 64 -16.57 11.49 -1.53
CA SER A 64 -16.32 11.39 -0.10
C SER A 64 -15.06 10.58 0.19
N HIS A 65 -14.45 10.80 1.35
CA HIS A 65 -13.49 9.86 1.92
C HIS A 65 -14.22 8.80 2.74
N ILE A 66 -13.81 7.55 2.58
CA ILE A 66 -14.31 6.45 3.41
C ILE A 66 -13.53 6.38 4.72
N ILE A 67 -14.18 5.90 5.78
CA ILE A 67 -13.49 5.47 7.00
C ILE A 67 -12.97 4.05 6.73
N TRP A 68 -11.65 3.88 6.69
CA TRP A 68 -11.03 2.59 6.41
C TRP A 68 -11.11 1.64 7.61
N GLU A 69 -11.10 2.22 8.81
CA GLU A 69 -10.96 1.57 10.10
C GLU A 69 -12.29 1.01 10.62
N GLY A 70 -12.23 -0.12 11.33
CA GLY A 70 -13.34 -0.68 12.09
C GLY A 70 -14.39 -1.43 11.25
N GLN A 71 -14.22 -1.49 9.93
CA GLN A 71 -15.15 -2.18 9.03
C GLN A 71 -14.43 -2.80 7.82
N PRO A 72 -14.98 -3.89 7.25
CA PRO A 72 -14.52 -4.40 5.98
C PRO A 72 -14.82 -3.40 4.85
N VAL A 73 -13.83 -3.12 4.01
CA VAL A 73 -13.97 -2.27 2.83
C VAL A 73 -13.53 -3.05 1.60
N LYS A 74 -14.37 -3.08 0.55
CA LYS A 74 -14.13 -3.88 -0.66
C LYS A 74 -13.99 -2.99 -1.90
N GLY A 75 -12.94 -3.20 -2.68
CA GLY A 75 -12.77 -2.65 -4.04
C GLY A 75 -12.70 -3.78 -5.06
N THR A 76 -13.29 -3.58 -6.23
CA THR A 76 -13.21 -4.55 -7.36
C THR A 76 -12.46 -3.92 -8.51
N PHE A 77 -11.29 -4.46 -8.82
CA PHE A 77 -10.43 -4.00 -9.90
C PHE A 77 -11.04 -4.33 -11.26
N ARG A 78 -10.53 -3.69 -12.32
CA ARG A 78 -11.04 -3.88 -13.69
C ARG A 78 -10.91 -5.33 -14.16
N THR A 79 -9.91 -6.06 -13.64
CA THR A 79 -9.70 -7.48 -13.88
C THR A 79 -10.80 -8.39 -13.30
N GLY A 80 -11.67 -7.86 -12.43
CA GLY A 80 -12.70 -8.60 -11.71
C GLY A 80 -12.23 -9.15 -10.36
N VAL A 81 -10.92 -9.08 -10.06
CA VAL A 81 -10.40 -9.43 -8.74
C VAL A 81 -10.86 -8.38 -7.74
N SER A 82 -11.41 -8.83 -6.61
CA SER A 82 -11.77 -7.97 -5.50
C SER A 82 -10.72 -8.04 -4.41
N PHE A 83 -10.42 -6.92 -3.77
CA PHE A 83 -9.69 -6.89 -2.50
C PHE A 83 -10.61 -6.37 -1.40
N THR A 84 -10.59 -7.04 -0.25
CA THR A 84 -11.32 -6.62 0.96
C THR A 84 -10.31 -6.36 2.07
N SER A 85 -10.21 -5.11 2.52
CA SER A 85 -9.42 -4.70 3.68
C SER A 85 -10.24 -4.79 4.96
N ASN A 86 -9.60 -5.19 6.05
CA ASN A 86 -10.14 -5.22 7.40
C ASN A 86 -9.14 -4.49 8.32
N ILE A 87 -9.29 -3.18 8.42
CA ILE A 87 -8.41 -2.33 9.22
C ILE A 87 -9.00 -2.20 10.63
N PHE A 88 -8.16 -2.33 11.66
CA PHE A 88 -8.60 -2.22 13.05
C PHE A 88 -9.14 -0.81 13.34
N ALA A 89 -10.16 -0.73 14.20
CA ALA A 89 -10.80 0.54 14.57
C ALA A 89 -9.81 1.56 15.19
N ASP A 90 -8.76 1.07 15.85
CA ASP A 90 -7.72 1.88 16.49
C ASP A 90 -6.55 2.22 15.53
N ALA A 91 -6.57 1.75 14.29
CA ALA A 91 -5.41 1.83 13.40
C ALA A 91 -5.01 3.27 13.03
N ALA A 92 -5.93 4.23 13.11
CA ALA A 92 -5.66 5.62 12.79
C ALA A 92 -4.63 6.26 13.73
N SER A 93 -4.61 5.86 15.00
CA SER A 93 -3.72 6.42 16.04
C SER A 93 -2.35 5.74 16.11
N LYS A 94 -2.14 4.68 15.31
CA LYS A 94 -0.88 3.95 15.30
C LYS A 94 0.22 4.73 14.59
N HIS A 95 1.47 4.46 14.96
CA HIS A 95 2.65 5.02 14.30
C HIS A 95 2.86 4.40 12.91
N ASP A 96 3.67 5.05 12.07
CA ASP A 96 4.02 4.53 10.74
C ASP A 96 4.60 3.11 10.82
N ASN A 97 4.25 2.26 9.85
CA ASN A 97 4.59 0.84 9.78
C ASN A 97 4.08 -0.05 10.93
N ALA A 98 3.24 0.47 11.82
CA ALA A 98 2.55 -0.36 12.79
C ALA A 98 1.52 -1.25 12.10
N TRP A 99 1.41 -2.51 12.56
CA TRP A 99 0.39 -3.43 12.07
C TRP A 99 -1.02 -2.89 12.37
N ALA A 100 -1.81 -2.77 11.31
CA ALA A 100 -3.06 -2.04 11.27
C ALA A 100 -4.27 -2.91 10.91
N GLY A 101 -4.05 -4.15 10.46
CA GLY A 101 -5.12 -5.07 10.11
C GLY A 101 -4.69 -6.08 9.07
N THR A 102 -5.68 -6.62 8.38
CA THR A 102 -5.48 -7.63 7.32
C THR A 102 -6.27 -7.28 6.08
N GLY A 103 -6.04 -8.01 5.00
CA GLY A 103 -6.89 -7.99 3.82
C GLY A 103 -6.88 -9.32 3.10
N THR A 104 -7.76 -9.48 2.12
CA THR A 104 -7.77 -10.65 1.26
C THR A 104 -8.33 -10.32 -0.11
N ASN A 105 -7.83 -11.01 -1.15
CA ASN A 105 -8.43 -10.98 -2.48
C ASN A 105 -9.18 -12.29 -2.83
N GLY A 106 -9.41 -13.16 -1.84
CA GLY A 106 -9.97 -14.50 -2.02
C GLY A 106 -8.96 -15.59 -2.39
N TYR A 107 -7.75 -15.21 -2.84
CA TYR A 107 -6.65 -16.13 -3.17
C TYR A 107 -5.53 -16.07 -2.12
N HIS A 108 -5.20 -14.86 -1.68
CA HIS A 108 -4.17 -14.59 -0.69
C HIS A 108 -4.76 -13.78 0.47
N THR A 109 -4.14 -13.95 1.63
CA THR A 109 -4.32 -13.07 2.79
C THR A 109 -3.17 -12.09 2.81
N TYR A 110 -3.43 -10.88 3.31
CA TYR A 110 -2.48 -9.79 3.39
C TYR A 110 -2.42 -9.28 4.82
N ASN A 111 -1.23 -8.87 5.26
CA ASN A 111 -1.09 -7.97 6.39
C ASN A 111 -1.18 -6.53 5.89
N CYS A 112 -1.80 -5.66 6.68
CA CYS A 112 -1.87 -4.24 6.39
C CYS A 112 -1.20 -3.43 7.50
N TRP A 113 -0.48 -2.39 7.13
CA TRP A 113 0.26 -1.52 8.05
C TRP A 113 -0.08 -0.07 7.81
N LYS A 114 -0.02 0.72 8.88
CA LYS A 114 -0.18 2.17 8.80
C LYS A 114 0.92 2.74 7.92
N ARG A 115 0.55 3.68 7.05
CA ARG A 115 1.50 4.44 6.25
C ARG A 115 1.31 5.92 6.50
N THR A 116 2.26 6.54 7.18
CA THR A 116 2.31 7.98 7.40
C THR A 116 3.75 8.48 7.28
N GLY A 117 3.90 9.71 6.82
CA GLY A 117 5.18 10.41 6.74
C GLY A 117 5.58 10.98 8.09
N ALA A 118 6.69 11.74 8.07
CA ALA A 118 7.18 12.40 9.26
C ALA A 118 6.08 13.25 9.93
N VAL A 119 5.96 13.11 11.25
CA VAL A 119 4.98 13.85 12.07
C VAL A 119 3.51 13.52 11.72
N GLY A 120 3.24 12.27 11.30
CA GLY A 120 1.88 11.78 11.06
C GLY A 120 1.19 12.37 9.84
N LYS A 121 1.92 13.11 8.99
CA LYS A 121 1.39 13.63 7.74
C LYS A 121 1.18 12.49 6.74
N PRO A 122 0.15 12.52 5.89
CA PRO A 122 0.05 11.54 4.82
C PRO A 122 1.23 11.61 3.85
N ILE A 123 1.53 10.49 3.19
CA ILE A 123 2.57 10.43 2.15
C ILE A 123 1.87 10.49 0.80
N VAL A 124 2.27 11.43 -0.06
CA VAL A 124 1.85 11.42 -1.46
C VAL A 124 2.46 10.19 -2.13
N LEU A 125 1.58 9.31 -2.60
CA LEU A 125 1.93 8.09 -3.31
C LEU A 125 2.29 8.42 -4.76
N TYR A 126 1.40 9.14 -5.45
CA TYR A 126 1.60 9.61 -6.82
C TYR A 126 0.68 10.80 -7.13
N THR A 127 0.90 11.45 -8.27
CA THR A 127 -0.01 12.47 -8.82
C THR A 127 -0.41 12.09 -10.24
N VAL A 128 -1.62 12.46 -10.63
CA VAL A 128 -2.17 12.13 -11.96
C VAL A 128 -3.26 13.11 -12.35
N ASP A 129 -3.20 13.73 -13.53
CA ASP A 129 -4.30 14.51 -14.10
C ASP A 129 -4.90 15.57 -13.12
N GLY A 130 -4.04 16.15 -12.29
CA GLY A 130 -4.40 17.12 -11.24
C GLY A 130 -4.86 16.53 -9.91
N TRP A 131 -4.98 15.20 -9.81
CA TRP A 131 -5.20 14.49 -8.55
C TRP A 131 -3.89 14.29 -7.80
N THR A 132 -3.94 14.48 -6.50
CA THR A 132 -2.94 13.99 -5.56
C THR A 132 -3.51 12.80 -4.81
N VAL A 133 -2.74 11.72 -4.76
CA VAL A 133 -3.16 10.48 -4.11
C VAL A 133 -2.23 10.20 -2.93
N GLU A 134 -2.79 10.17 -1.72
CA GLU A 134 -2.08 9.88 -0.49
C GLU A 134 -2.35 8.48 0.01
N THR A 135 -1.31 7.82 0.47
CA THR A 135 -1.44 6.54 1.16
C THR A 135 -1.90 6.74 2.60
N VAL A 136 -2.80 5.85 3.03
CA VAL A 136 -3.25 5.73 4.43
C VAL A 136 -2.72 4.43 5.04
N TYR A 137 -2.78 3.35 4.26
CA TYR A 137 -2.30 2.01 4.62
C TYR A 137 -1.65 1.34 3.42
N TYR A 138 -0.73 0.42 3.67
CA TYR A 138 -0.26 -0.52 2.65
C TYR A 138 -0.47 -1.95 3.13
N CYS A 139 -0.71 -2.86 2.20
CA CYS A 139 -0.97 -4.26 2.45
C CYS A 139 -0.08 -5.13 1.56
N ARG A 140 0.50 -6.19 2.12
CA ARG A 140 1.34 -7.16 1.40
C ARG A 140 0.94 -8.58 1.76
N PRO A 141 1.05 -9.53 0.81
CA PRO A 141 0.73 -10.93 1.05
C PRO A 141 1.46 -11.48 2.28
N PHE A 142 0.82 -12.40 3.00
CA PHE A 142 1.54 -13.27 3.92
C PHE A 142 2.45 -14.20 3.10
N ASN A 143 3.75 -14.16 3.38
CA ASN A 143 4.69 -15.19 2.93
C ASN A 143 4.58 -16.42 3.83
#